data_AF-A0A370DKN5-F1
#
_entry.id   AF-A0A370DKN5-F1
#
_cell.length_a   1.000
_cell.length_b   1.000
_cell.length_c   1.000
_cell.angle_alpha   90.00
_cell.angle_beta   90.00
_cell.angle_gamma   90.00
#
_symmetry.space_group_name_H-M   'P 1'
#
loop_
_entity.id
_entity.type
_entity.pdbx_description
1 polymer ?
#
loop_
_entity_poly.entity_id
_entity_poly.type
_entity_poly.pdbx_seq_one_letter_code
_entity_poly.pdbx_strand_id
1 'polypeptide(L)'
;MKHPFQKPYPLEHSGTSQSERQAPALPPHKLAIDGRDRDQLIAFGRRLAAHIRFATPFGNEGNWSPLFELLKNPDSFAEQHDAPPQAALFLAFLKLFEKAQGELNRLSKSHLDYYYRELLQLAPKPAQADHVNLIFEARPKRDQVTVAAGTVFTAGDLRYATDRNV
;
A
#
# COMPACT_ATOMS: atom_id res chain seq x y z
N MET A 1 17.39 -48.53 10.43
CA MET A 1 16.14 -48.40 9.65
C MET A 1 16.07 -46.96 9.16
N LYS A 2 16.19 -46.73 7.84
CA LYS A 2 16.31 -45.39 7.25
C LYS A 2 14.91 -44.87 6.89
N HIS A 3 14.56 -43.69 7.38
CA HIS A 3 13.31 -42.98 7.05
C HIS A 3 13.30 -42.65 5.54
N PRO A 4 12.39 -43.20 4.71
CA PRO A 4 12.52 -43.11 3.26
C PRO A 4 12.01 -41.79 2.63
N PHE A 5 11.54 -40.80 3.39
CA PHE A 5 10.80 -39.67 2.81
C PHE A 5 11.24 -38.28 3.32
N GLN A 6 12.52 -37.94 3.15
CA GLN A 6 12.97 -36.54 3.21
C GLN A 6 13.75 -36.19 1.93
N LYS A 7 13.03 -35.97 0.84
CA LYS A 7 13.51 -35.11 -0.24
C LYS A 7 12.69 -33.82 -0.18
N PRO A 8 13.30 -32.63 -0.10
CA PRO A 8 12.59 -31.39 -0.30
C PRO A 8 12.02 -31.41 -1.72
N TYR A 9 10.70 -31.26 -1.87
CA TYR A 9 10.10 -31.13 -3.19
C TYR A 9 10.58 -29.82 -3.82
N PRO A 10 11.24 -29.84 -5.00
CA PRO A 10 11.83 -28.66 -5.62
C PRO A 10 10.81 -27.77 -6.36
N LEU A 11 9.52 -28.05 -6.21
CA LEU A 11 8.44 -27.32 -6.86
C LEU A 11 7.66 -26.59 -5.76
N GLU A 12 7.70 -25.26 -5.79
CA GLU A 12 6.72 -24.45 -5.07
C GLU A 12 5.36 -24.71 -5.71
N HIS A 13 4.57 -25.61 -5.11
CA HIS A 13 3.22 -25.91 -5.56
C HIS A 13 2.25 -24.81 -5.08
N SER A 14 2.43 -23.59 -5.60
CA SER A 14 1.45 -22.51 -5.47
C SER A 14 0.82 -22.27 -6.85
N GLY A 15 0.04 -23.27 -7.28
CA GLY A 15 -0.73 -23.21 -8.53
C GLY A 15 -2.25 -23.19 -8.29
N THR A 16 -2.67 -23.44 -7.05
CA THR A 16 -4.08 -23.57 -6.67
C THR A 16 -4.46 -22.72 -5.47
N SER A 17 -3.50 -22.07 -4.81
CA SER A 17 -3.77 -21.22 -3.65
C SER A 17 -4.78 -20.14 -4.03
N GLN A 18 -5.86 -20.03 -3.25
CA GLN A 18 -6.90 -19.02 -3.48
C GLN A 18 -6.32 -17.60 -3.38
N SER A 19 -5.28 -17.42 -2.55
CA SER A 19 -4.59 -16.13 -2.36
C SER A 19 -3.97 -15.57 -3.65
N GLU A 20 -3.49 -16.45 -4.54
CA GLU A 20 -2.84 -16.06 -5.80
C GLU A 20 -3.83 -15.75 -6.93
N ARG A 21 -5.11 -16.10 -6.76
CA ARG A 21 -6.19 -15.81 -7.73
C ARG A 21 -6.90 -14.50 -7.48
N GLN A 22 -6.63 -13.83 -6.36
CA GLN A 22 -7.10 -12.48 -6.17
C GLN A 22 -6.27 -11.57 -7.07
N ALA A 23 -6.83 -11.23 -8.24
CA ALA A 23 -6.37 -10.03 -8.93
C ALA A 23 -6.37 -8.91 -7.89
N PRO A 24 -5.25 -8.19 -7.68
CA PRO A 24 -5.21 -7.11 -6.72
C PRO A 24 -6.28 -6.10 -7.15
N ALA A 25 -7.43 -6.13 -6.49
CA ALA A 25 -8.46 -5.14 -6.68
C ALA A 25 -7.75 -3.80 -6.53
N LEU A 26 -7.81 -2.92 -7.54
CA LEU A 26 -7.15 -1.63 -7.46
C LEU A 26 -7.64 -0.98 -6.17
N PRO A 27 -6.78 -0.84 -5.16
CA PRO A 27 -7.25 -0.36 -3.89
C PRO A 27 -7.75 1.07 -4.09
N PRO A 28 -8.89 1.46 -3.51
CA PRO A 28 -9.43 2.82 -3.60
C PRO A 28 -8.40 3.93 -3.34
N HIS A 29 -7.39 3.65 -2.51
CA HIS A 29 -6.31 4.56 -2.14
C HIS A 29 -5.19 4.68 -3.18
N LYS A 30 -5.19 3.88 -4.25
CA LYS A 30 -4.14 3.86 -5.27
C LYS A 30 -4.27 5.03 -6.26
N LEU A 31 -5.44 5.65 -6.35
CA LEU A 31 -5.67 6.84 -7.16
C LEU A 31 -5.60 8.10 -6.29
N ALA A 32 -4.41 8.72 -6.27
CA ALA A 32 -4.26 10.07 -5.76
C ALA A 32 -4.92 11.06 -6.73
N ILE A 33 -5.76 11.96 -6.21
CA ILE A 33 -6.33 13.07 -6.98
C ILE A 33 -5.22 14.05 -7.37
N ASP A 34 -4.31 14.33 -6.43
CA ASP A 34 -3.06 15.05 -6.70
C ASP A 34 -1.89 14.20 -6.23
N GLY A 35 -1.21 13.56 -7.19
CA GLY A 35 -0.06 12.70 -6.94
C GLY A 35 1.30 13.39 -7.09
N ARG A 36 1.33 14.73 -7.16
CA ARG A 36 2.59 15.46 -7.38
C ARG A 36 3.48 15.40 -6.15
N ASP A 37 4.71 14.92 -6.33
CA ASP A 37 5.73 14.99 -5.29
C ASP A 37 6.33 16.40 -5.13
N ARG A 38 7.20 16.56 -4.14
CA ARG A 38 7.87 17.84 -3.83
C ARG A 38 8.58 18.43 -5.05
N ASP A 39 9.30 17.60 -5.80
CA ASP A 39 10.14 18.06 -6.91
C ASP A 39 9.28 18.47 -8.11
N GLN A 40 8.19 17.74 -8.36
CA GLN A 40 7.19 18.09 -9.35
C GLN A 40 6.46 19.39 -9.00
N LEU A 41 6.18 19.65 -7.72
CA LEU A 41 5.62 20.92 -7.25
C LEU A 41 6.59 22.08 -7.42
N ILE A 42 7.88 21.88 -7.14
CA ILE A 42 8.93 22.88 -7.40
C ILE A 42 9.05 23.15 -8.91
N ALA A 43 9.05 22.10 -9.74
CA ALA A 43 9.11 22.22 -11.19
C ALA A 43 7.87 22.93 -11.76
N PHE A 44 6.69 22.68 -11.19
CA PHE A 44 5.47 23.43 -11.50
C PHE A 44 5.63 24.92 -11.15
N GLY A 45 6.08 25.22 -9.92
CA GLY A 45 6.33 26.59 -9.48
C GLY A 45 7.33 27.33 -10.38
N ARG A 46 8.41 26.66 -10.81
CA ARG A 46 9.40 27.22 -11.74
C ARG A 46 8.76 27.61 -13.08
N ARG A 47 7.93 26.73 -13.65
CA ARG A 47 7.22 27.01 -14.91
C ARG A 47 6.26 28.19 -14.76
N LEU A 48 5.52 28.24 -13.65
CA LEU A 48 4.61 29.33 -13.36
C LEU A 48 5.35 30.66 -13.19
N ALA A 49 6.45 30.66 -12.44
CA ALA A 49 7.25 31.84 -12.13
C ALA A 49 7.80 32.56 -13.36
N ALA A 50 8.09 31.82 -14.44
CA ALA A 50 8.51 32.39 -15.72
C ALA A 50 7.46 33.34 -16.34
N HIS A 51 6.19 33.17 -15.98
CA HIS A 51 5.07 33.98 -16.46
C HIS A 51 4.66 35.09 -15.48
N ILE A 52 5.17 35.09 -14.25
CA ILE A 52 4.83 36.11 -13.23
C ILE A 52 5.91 37.18 -13.25
N ARG A 53 5.55 38.41 -13.63
CA ARG A 53 6.47 39.55 -13.60
C ARG A 53 6.53 40.18 -12.20
N PHE A 54 7.65 40.84 -11.88
CA PHE A 54 7.71 41.66 -10.67
C PHE A 54 6.81 42.88 -10.83
N ALA A 55 6.07 43.22 -9.77
CA ALA A 55 5.30 44.45 -9.69
C ALA A 55 6.20 45.52 -9.05
N THR A 56 6.72 46.46 -9.84
CA THR A 56 7.51 47.57 -9.32
C THR A 56 6.87 48.92 -9.66
N PRO A 57 7.12 49.97 -8.86
CA PRO A 57 6.61 51.32 -9.13
C PRO A 57 7.06 51.90 -10.49
N PHE A 58 8.15 51.37 -11.06
CA PHE A 58 8.75 51.84 -12.30
C PHE A 58 8.42 50.95 -13.50
N GLY A 59 7.52 49.97 -13.32
CA GLY A 59 7.11 49.02 -14.36
C GLY A 59 7.42 47.56 -13.98
N ASN A 60 7.51 46.71 -14.99
CA ASN A 60 7.72 45.27 -14.81
C ASN A 60 9.06 44.85 -15.39
N GLU A 61 10.14 45.01 -14.61
CA GLU A 61 11.46 44.47 -14.96
C GLU A 61 11.65 43.11 -14.29
N GLY A 62 11.93 42.05 -15.06
CA GLY A 62 12.16 40.70 -14.53
C GLY A 62 10.92 39.86 -14.22
N ASN A 63 11.15 38.62 -13.78
CA ASN A 63 10.13 37.65 -13.38
C ASN A 63 10.58 36.85 -12.16
N TRP A 64 9.68 36.06 -11.58
CA TRP A 64 9.95 35.31 -10.35
C TRP A 64 10.83 34.06 -10.52
N SER A 65 11.32 33.75 -11.74
CA SER A 65 12.18 32.58 -11.98
C SER A 65 13.43 32.48 -11.08
N PRO A 66 14.14 33.58 -10.72
CA PRO A 66 15.33 33.50 -9.87
C PRO A 66 15.08 32.85 -8.49
N LEU A 67 13.86 32.94 -7.95
CA LEU A 67 13.49 32.22 -6.72
C LEU A 67 13.66 30.70 -6.88
N PHE A 68 13.28 30.16 -8.03
CA PHE A 68 13.31 28.73 -8.32
C PHE A 68 14.68 28.22 -8.78
N GLU A 69 15.61 29.13 -9.06
CA GLU A 69 17.03 28.80 -9.24
C GLU A 69 17.67 28.44 -7.89
N LEU A 70 17.28 29.11 -6.80
CA LEU A 70 17.68 28.75 -5.43
C LEU A 70 17.16 27.37 -5.04
N LEU A 71 15.98 26.99 -5.53
CA LEU A 71 15.33 25.71 -5.23
C LEU A 71 15.77 24.56 -6.15
N LYS A 72 16.88 24.69 -6.89
CA LYS A 72 17.43 23.58 -7.66
C LYS A 72 17.92 22.43 -6.77
N ASN A 73 18.53 22.77 -5.64
CA ASN A 73 19.06 21.83 -4.65
C ASN A 73 18.53 22.20 -3.25
N PRO A 74 17.22 22.04 -2.98
CA PRO A 74 16.61 22.53 -1.75
C PRO A 74 17.14 21.85 -0.48
N ASP A 75 17.72 20.66 -0.60
CA ASP A 75 18.23 19.89 0.54
C ASP A 75 19.58 20.41 1.07
N SER A 76 20.36 21.17 0.27
CA SER A 76 21.65 21.72 0.74
C SER A 76 21.47 22.73 1.88
N PHE A 77 20.34 23.44 1.89
CA PHE A 77 20.02 24.42 2.92
C PHE A 77 19.78 23.80 4.30
N ALA A 78 19.37 22.52 4.35
CA ALA A 78 19.11 21.83 5.61
C ALA A 78 20.41 21.50 6.35
N GLU A 79 21.48 21.22 5.62
CA GLU A 79 22.80 20.91 6.18
C GLU A 79 23.54 22.17 6.64
N GLN A 80 23.37 23.28 5.90
CA GLN A 80 24.12 24.52 6.12
C GLN A 80 23.36 25.54 6.98
N HIS A 81 22.06 25.32 7.24
CA HIS A 81 21.18 26.24 7.98
C HIS A 81 21.18 27.68 7.43
N ASP A 82 21.42 27.84 6.13
CA ASP A 82 21.65 29.13 5.46
C ASP A 82 20.61 29.43 4.38
N ALA A 83 19.46 28.76 4.43
CA ALA A 83 18.35 28.93 3.50
C ALA A 83 18.00 30.42 3.32
N PRO A 84 18.03 30.96 2.08
CA PRO A 84 17.51 32.30 1.82
C PRO A 84 16.04 32.39 2.27
N PRO A 85 15.59 33.48 2.92
CA PRO A 85 14.26 33.55 3.54
C PRO A 85 13.10 33.21 2.60
N GLN A 86 13.18 33.65 1.34
CA GLN A 86 12.20 33.36 0.30
C GLN A 86 12.14 31.88 -0.09
N ALA A 87 13.28 31.18 -0.11
CA ALA A 87 13.35 29.76 -0.38
C ALA A 87 12.80 28.96 0.81
N ALA A 88 13.21 29.34 2.04
CA ALA A 88 12.69 28.75 3.27
C ALA A 88 11.16 28.88 3.39
N LEU A 89 10.61 30.06 3.04
CA LEU A 89 9.17 30.29 3.03
C LEU A 89 8.45 29.38 2.05
N PHE A 90 8.98 29.22 0.83
CA PHE A 90 8.37 28.34 -0.17
C PHE A 90 8.42 26.86 0.25
N LEU A 91 9.54 26.41 0.83
CA LEU A 91 9.66 25.04 1.37
C LEU A 91 8.69 24.81 2.54
N ALA A 92 8.52 25.78 3.43
CA ALA A 92 7.53 25.73 4.49
C ALA A 92 6.09 25.64 3.92
N PHE A 93 5.79 26.38 2.86
CA PHE A 93 4.53 26.26 2.14
C PHE A 93 4.33 24.84 1.58
N LEU A 94 5.33 24.24 0.91
CA LEU A 94 5.21 22.88 0.38
C LEU A 94 4.92 21.86 1.48
N LYS A 95 5.59 21.99 2.64
CA LYS A 95 5.36 21.13 3.80
C LYS A 95 3.93 21.27 4.36
N LEU A 96 3.36 22.47 4.33
CA LEU A 96 1.97 22.68 4.73
C LEU A 96 1.00 22.13 3.66
N PHE A 97 1.31 22.35 2.39
CA PHE A 97 0.51 21.90 1.26
C PHE A 97 0.40 20.38 1.20
N GLU A 98 1.46 19.64 1.55
CA GLU A 98 1.44 18.17 1.65
C GLU A 98 0.30 17.65 2.52
N LYS A 99 -0.04 18.34 3.63
CA LYS A 99 -1.17 17.97 4.47
C LYS A 99 -2.50 18.10 3.73
N ALA A 100 -2.69 19.21 3.03
CA ALA A 100 -3.89 19.46 2.23
C ALA A 100 -4.01 18.48 1.06
N GLN A 101 -2.89 18.18 0.40
CA GLN A 101 -2.82 17.15 -0.65
C GLN A 101 -3.19 15.77 -0.10
N GLY A 102 -2.71 15.44 1.10
CA GLY A 102 -3.06 14.20 1.81
C GLY A 102 -4.55 14.08 2.10
N GLU A 103 -5.20 15.14 2.58
CA GLU A 103 -6.65 15.14 2.80
C GLU A 103 -7.43 15.03 1.48
N LEU A 104 -7.00 15.76 0.44
CA LEU A 104 -7.61 15.66 -0.89
C LEU A 104 -7.55 14.23 -1.42
N ASN A 105 -6.39 13.57 -1.28
CA ASN A 105 -6.19 12.20 -1.76
C ASN A 105 -7.00 11.14 -0.97
N ARG A 106 -7.61 11.49 0.17
CA ARG A 106 -8.55 10.60 0.87
C ARG A 106 -9.93 10.55 0.23
N LEU A 107 -10.32 11.58 -0.52
CA LEU A 107 -11.67 11.72 -1.08
C LEU A 107 -12.09 10.51 -1.92
N SER A 108 -11.19 9.98 -2.76
CA SER A 108 -11.45 8.79 -3.60
C SER A 108 -11.90 7.59 -2.77
N LYS A 109 -11.18 7.31 -1.67
CA LYS A 109 -11.52 6.22 -0.76
C LYS A 109 -12.83 6.51 -0.02
N SER A 110 -12.96 7.69 0.56
CA SER A 110 -14.16 8.08 1.31
C SER A 110 -15.43 8.01 0.47
N HIS A 111 -15.36 8.45 -0.79
CA HIS A 111 -16.48 8.36 -1.71
C HIS A 111 -16.89 6.90 -1.99
N LEU A 112 -15.92 6.02 -2.24
CA LEU A 112 -16.18 4.60 -2.51
C LEU A 112 -16.72 3.88 -1.26
N ASP A 113 -16.15 4.15 -0.08
CA ASP A 113 -16.64 3.59 1.18
C ASP A 113 -18.09 4.04 1.44
N TYR A 114 -18.40 5.33 1.26
CA TYR A 114 -19.77 5.84 1.39
C TYR A 114 -20.73 5.18 0.38
N TYR A 115 -20.35 5.15 -0.90
CA TYR A 115 -21.21 4.63 -1.95
C TYR A 115 -21.52 3.13 -1.75
N TYR A 116 -20.51 2.31 -1.45
CA TYR A 116 -20.73 0.88 -1.30
C TYR A 116 -21.31 0.47 0.06
N ARG A 117 -20.91 1.12 1.16
CA ARG A 117 -21.31 0.70 2.51
C ARG A 117 -22.55 1.41 3.02
N GLU A 118 -22.69 2.71 2.75
CA GLU A 118 -23.81 3.51 3.30
C GLU A 118 -24.98 3.54 2.32
N LEU A 119 -24.73 3.80 1.03
CA LEU A 119 -25.80 3.93 0.02
C LEU A 119 -26.28 2.57 -0.50
N LEU A 120 -25.36 1.69 -0.89
CA LEU A 120 -25.70 0.35 -1.39
C LEU A 120 -25.80 -0.71 -0.28
N GLN A 121 -25.33 -0.42 0.93
CA GLN A 121 -25.37 -1.33 2.09
C GLN A 121 -24.73 -2.70 1.79
N LEU A 122 -23.68 -2.72 0.97
CA LEU A 122 -22.93 -3.93 0.70
C LEU A 122 -22.11 -4.32 1.92
N ALA A 123 -22.24 -5.58 2.34
CA ALA A 123 -21.40 -6.18 3.35
C ALA A 123 -20.25 -6.97 2.70
N PRO A 124 -19.02 -6.93 3.26
CA PRO A 124 -17.98 -7.86 2.86
C PRO A 124 -18.48 -9.30 3.01
N LYS A 125 -18.15 -10.17 2.02
CA LYS A 125 -18.47 -11.59 2.15
C LYS A 125 -17.68 -12.19 3.32
N PRO A 126 -18.31 -13.06 4.14
CA PRO A 126 -17.58 -13.75 5.20
C PRO A 126 -16.45 -14.58 4.60
N ALA A 127 -15.37 -14.72 5.35
CA ALA A 127 -14.32 -15.66 4.98
C ALA A 127 -14.90 -17.08 4.94
N GLN A 128 -14.60 -17.80 3.85
CA GLN A 128 -14.94 -19.21 3.75
C GLN A 128 -13.73 -20.00 4.24
N ALA A 129 -13.97 -20.94 5.16
CA ALA A 129 -12.91 -21.81 5.65
C ALA A 129 -12.36 -22.70 4.52
N ASP A 130 -11.06 -22.94 4.53
CA ASP A 130 -10.39 -23.84 3.60
C ASP A 130 -10.66 -25.30 3.98
N HIS A 131 -10.63 -26.19 2.98
CA HIS A 131 -10.74 -27.64 3.16
C HIS A 131 -9.49 -28.33 2.64
N VAL A 132 -8.97 -29.29 3.42
CA VAL A 132 -7.81 -30.11 3.06
C VAL A 132 -8.11 -31.58 3.31
N ASN A 133 -7.50 -32.47 2.52
CA ASN A 133 -7.59 -33.91 2.72
C ASN A 133 -6.42 -34.39 3.57
N LEU A 134 -6.69 -35.15 4.63
CA LEU A 134 -5.69 -35.79 5.48
C LEU A 134 -5.65 -37.28 5.16
N ILE A 135 -4.43 -37.82 5.01
CA ILE A 135 -4.21 -39.26 4.84
C ILE A 135 -3.57 -39.79 6.11
N PHE A 136 -4.18 -40.81 6.70
CA PHE A 136 -3.72 -41.44 7.94
C PHE A 136 -3.16 -42.82 7.65
N GLU A 137 -2.06 -43.17 8.32
CA GLU A 137 -1.54 -44.53 8.36
C GLU A 137 -1.62 -45.04 9.80
N ALA A 138 -2.29 -46.17 10.00
CA ALA A 138 -2.36 -46.81 11.31
C ALA A 138 -0.99 -47.43 11.66
N ARG A 139 -0.63 -47.41 12.95
CA ARG A 139 0.59 -48.10 13.40
C ARG A 139 0.47 -49.61 13.20
N PRO A 140 1.58 -50.31 12.88
CA PRO A 140 1.59 -51.77 12.81
C PRO A 140 1.05 -52.38 14.11
N LYS A 141 0.11 -53.33 14.01
CA LYS A 141 -0.66 -53.98 15.11
C LYS A 141 -1.86 -53.21 15.69
N ARG A 142 -2.39 -52.19 15.01
CA ARG A 142 -3.73 -51.65 15.28
C ARG A 142 -4.59 -51.76 14.03
N ASP A 143 -5.69 -52.49 14.13
CA ASP A 143 -6.57 -52.76 12.99
C ASP A 143 -7.56 -51.61 12.72
N GLN A 144 -7.87 -50.80 13.73
CA GLN A 144 -8.78 -49.65 13.60
C GLN A 144 -8.41 -48.52 14.55
N VAL A 145 -8.47 -47.27 14.06
CA VAL A 145 -8.34 -46.05 14.86
C VAL A 145 -9.42 -45.09 14.39
N THR A 146 -10.29 -44.66 15.30
CA THR A 146 -11.33 -43.66 15.02
C THR A 146 -10.80 -42.27 15.34
N VAL A 147 -11.01 -41.33 14.42
CA VAL A 147 -10.75 -39.90 14.59
C VAL A 147 -12.09 -39.20 14.69
N ALA A 148 -12.39 -38.61 15.85
CA ALA A 148 -13.64 -37.89 16.05
C ALA A 148 -13.70 -36.62 15.19
N ALA A 149 -14.90 -36.19 14.83
CA ALA A 149 -15.14 -34.86 14.28
C ALA A 149 -14.63 -33.78 15.25
N GLY A 150 -14.06 -32.71 14.73
CA GLY A 150 -13.46 -31.64 15.53
C GLY A 150 -12.04 -31.93 16.01
N THR A 151 -11.43 -33.07 15.63
CA THR A 151 -10.03 -33.34 15.95
C THR A 151 -9.14 -32.34 15.24
N VAL A 152 -8.34 -31.58 16.00
CA VAL A 152 -7.51 -30.50 15.47
C VAL A 152 -6.14 -31.03 15.02
N PHE A 153 -5.75 -30.64 13.80
CA PHE A 153 -4.45 -30.92 13.19
C PHE A 153 -3.74 -29.62 12.85
N THR A 154 -2.42 -29.61 12.99
CA THR A 154 -1.56 -28.45 12.69
C THR A 154 -0.75 -28.70 11.42
N ALA A 155 -0.70 -27.72 10.54
CA ALA A 155 0.16 -27.71 9.35
C ALA A 155 0.94 -26.38 9.32
N GLY A 156 2.15 -26.38 9.87
CA GLY A 156 2.87 -25.14 10.17
C GLY A 156 2.07 -24.30 11.19
N ASP A 157 1.78 -23.05 10.84
CA ASP A 157 1.00 -22.11 11.67
C ASP A 157 -0.53 -22.27 11.50
N LEU A 158 -0.97 -23.11 10.55
CA LEU A 158 -2.39 -23.33 10.28
C LEU A 158 -2.98 -24.43 11.15
N ARG A 159 -4.26 -24.28 11.51
CA ARG A 159 -5.04 -25.24 12.28
C ARG A 159 -6.28 -25.66 11.50
N TYR A 160 -6.46 -26.96 11.34
CA TYR A 160 -7.62 -27.56 10.69
C TYR A 160 -8.31 -28.51 11.66
N ALA A 161 -9.63 -28.64 11.56
CA ALA A 161 -10.40 -29.62 12.32
C ALA A 161 -11.11 -30.58 11.37
N THR A 162 -11.24 -31.85 11.75
CA THR A 162 -12.02 -32.83 10.97
C THR A 162 -13.50 -32.44 10.95
N ASP A 163 -14.11 -32.54 9.78
CA ASP A 163 -15.51 -32.23 9.52
C ASP A 163 -16.47 -33.36 9.95
N ARG A 164 -15.95 -34.59 10.06
CA ARG A 164 -16.72 -35.80 10.39
C ARG A 164 -15.89 -36.81 11.19
N ASN A 165 -16.58 -37.81 11.75
CA ASN A 165 -15.94 -38.99 12.33
C ASN A 165 -15.36 -39.85 11.19
N VAL A 166 -14.08 -40.21 11.29
CA VAL A 166 -13.34 -41.00 10.29
C VAL A 166 -12.72 -42.23 10.95
#